data_AF-A0A7V9CEQ5-F1
#
_entry.id   AF-A0A7V9CEQ5-F1
#
_cell.length_a   1.000
_cell.length_b   1.000
_cell.length_c   1.000
_cell.angle_alpha   90.00
_cell.angle_beta   90.00
_cell.angle_gamma   90.00
#
_symmetry.space_group_name_H-M   'P 1'
#
loop_
_entity.id
_entity.type
_entity.pdbx_description
1 polymer ?
#
loop_
_entity_poly.entity_id
_entity_poly.type
_entity_poly.pdbx_seq_one_letter_code
_entity_poly.pdbx_strand_id
1 'polypeptide(L)'
;MRRGFVIWFVLLAAYSSTLGVRASPADRYTVAETHRLLTAKSLAEDRSLELSDEYAARDWADFSDRPLVPTVPRREGRLVEPQGLGFALLSAPAYALGGARGVEVLCAALLALA
;
A
#
# COMPACT_ATOMS: atom_id res chain seq x y z
N MET A 1 2.76 -28.84 11.96
CA MET A 1 2.84 -27.44 12.46
C MET A 1 4.28 -26.92 12.54
N ARG A 2 5.18 -27.48 13.37
CA ARG A 2 6.55 -26.92 13.58
C ARG A 2 7.38 -26.74 12.31
N ARG A 3 7.36 -27.71 11.38
CA ARG A 3 8.08 -27.60 10.09
C ARG A 3 7.53 -26.51 9.18
N GLY A 4 6.20 -26.39 9.10
CA GLY A 4 5.54 -25.34 8.31
C GLY A 4 5.91 -23.95 8.80
N PHE A 5 5.94 -23.73 10.12
CA PHE A 5 6.39 -22.46 10.71
C PHE A 5 7.85 -22.14 10.39
N VAL A 6 8.75 -23.13 10.42
CA VAL A 6 10.16 -22.92 10.05
C VAL A 6 10.27 -22.52 8.58
N ILE A 7 9.57 -23.21 7.69
CA ILE A 7 9.56 -22.89 6.25
C ILE A 7 8.99 -21.49 6.02
N TRP A 8 7.85 -21.18 6.64
CA TRP A 8 7.23 -19.86 6.57
C TRP A 8 8.18 -18.76 7.03
N PHE A 9 8.88 -18.95 8.15
CA PHE A 9 9.82 -17.95 8.67
C PHE A 9 11.03 -17.75 7.73
N VAL A 10 11.55 -18.85 7.16
CA VAL A 10 12.64 -18.79 6.18
C VAL A 10 12.18 -18.05 4.91
N LEU A 11 10.99 -18.35 4.41
CA LEU A 11 10.42 -17.67 3.23
C LEU A 11 10.12 -16.20 3.52
N LEU A 12 9.56 -15.87 4.69
CA LEU A 12 9.31 -14.50 5.11
C LEU A 12 10.63 -13.71 5.17
N ALA A 13 11.69 -14.28 5.74
CA ALA A 13 13.00 -13.64 5.78
C ALA A 13 13.57 -13.44 4.36
N ALA A 14 13.44 -14.44 3.48
CA ALA A 14 13.86 -14.35 2.09
C ALA A 14 13.11 -13.25 1.33
N TYR A 15 11.77 -13.23 1.38
CA TYR A 15 10.97 -12.17 0.74
C TYR A 15 11.20 -10.79 1.36
N SER A 16 11.37 -10.71 2.68
CA SER A 16 11.65 -9.43 3.35
C SER A 16 12.98 -8.83 2.91
N SER A 17 13.96 -9.66 2.53
CA SER A 17 15.27 -9.22 2.04
C SER A 17 15.20 -8.49 0.69
N THR A 18 14.14 -8.71 -0.08
CA THR A 18 13.94 -8.05 -1.39
C THR A 18 13.09 -6.80 -1.29
N LEU A 19 12.56 -6.47 -0.12
CA LEU A 19 11.70 -5.30 0.05
C LEU A 19 12.52 -4.00 0.04
N GLY A 20 11.95 -2.92 -0.48
CA GLY A 20 12.59 -1.59 -0.52
C GLY A 20 13.41 -1.34 -1.78
N VAL A 21 13.34 -2.24 -2.75
CA VAL A 21 13.76 -1.99 -4.13
C VAL A 21 12.95 -0.82 -4.67
N ARG A 22 13.63 0.20 -5.20
CA ARG A 22 12.99 1.39 -5.75
C ARG A 22 12.38 1.08 -7.12
N ALA A 23 11.19 1.59 -7.37
CA ALA A 23 10.53 1.51 -8.68
C ALA A 23 11.27 2.30 -9.77
N SER A 24 11.85 3.44 -9.41
CA SER A 24 12.69 4.25 -10.29
C SER A 24 13.76 5.02 -9.48
N PRO A 25 14.73 5.68 -10.13
CA PRO A 25 15.67 6.54 -9.41
C PRO A 25 15.00 7.64 -8.57
N ALA A 26 13.83 8.12 -9.01
CA ALA A 26 13.06 9.19 -8.37
C ALA A 26 11.92 8.67 -7.46
N ASP A 27 11.42 7.46 -7.69
CA ASP A 27 10.25 6.96 -6.98
C ASP A 27 10.55 5.65 -6.24
N ARG A 28 10.22 5.60 -4.95
CA ARG A 28 10.27 4.34 -4.20
C ARG A 28 9.20 3.37 -4.70
N TYR A 29 7.99 3.86 -4.94
CA TYR A 29 6.83 3.07 -5.35
C TYR A 29 6.46 3.34 -6.81
N THR A 30 5.94 2.33 -7.49
CA THR A 30 5.31 2.50 -8.81
C THR A 30 4.05 3.33 -8.69
N VAL A 31 3.62 3.96 -9.78
CA VAL A 31 2.36 4.73 -9.81
C VAL A 31 1.18 3.92 -9.28
N ALA A 32 1.09 2.64 -9.65
CA ALA A 32 0.02 1.75 -9.18
C ALA A 32 0.12 1.42 -7.69
N GLU A 33 1.33 1.33 -7.12
CA GLU A 33 1.52 1.12 -5.68
C GLU A 33 1.18 2.39 -4.89
N THR A 34 1.62 3.55 -5.34
CA THR A 34 1.31 4.87 -4.73
C THR A 34 -0.17 5.06 -4.54
N HIS A 35 -0.94 4.79 -5.60
CA HIS A 35 -2.39 4.72 -5.61
C HIS A 35 -2.98 3.85 -4.50
N ARG A 36 -2.52 2.59 -4.37
CA ARG A 36 -3.02 1.66 -3.34
C ARG A 36 -2.62 2.08 -1.93
N LEU A 37 -1.41 2.61 -1.78
CA LEU A 37 -0.87 3.10 -0.51
C LEU A 37 -1.62 4.36 -0.05
N LEU A 38 -1.99 5.25 -0.96
CA LEU A 38 -2.81 6.43 -0.66
C LEU A 38 -4.20 6.01 -0.14
N THR A 39 -4.81 5.01 -0.78
CA THR A 39 -6.09 4.45 -0.31
C THR A 39 -5.95 3.79 1.07
N ALA A 40 -4.85 3.07 1.31
CA ALA A 40 -4.57 2.46 2.61
C ALA A 40 -4.33 3.51 3.71
N LYS A 41 -3.64 4.62 3.37
CA LYS A 41 -3.43 5.77 4.26
C LYS A 41 -4.76 6.40 4.67
N SER A 42 -5.58 6.80 3.70
CA SER A 42 -6.93 7.37 3.93
C SER A 42 -7.79 6.50 4.84
N LEU A 43 -7.75 5.18 4.62
CA LEU A 43 -8.53 4.25 5.43
C LEU A 43 -7.95 4.07 6.84
N ALA A 44 -6.63 4.14 7.00
CA ALA A 44 -5.95 4.04 8.28
C ALA A 44 -6.12 5.30 9.15
N GLU A 45 -6.07 6.48 8.53
CA GLU A 45 -6.12 7.78 9.20
C GLU A 45 -7.57 8.26 9.39
N ASP A 46 -8.37 8.23 8.31
CA ASP A 46 -9.68 8.87 8.26
C ASP A 46 -10.84 7.88 8.16
N ARG A 47 -10.54 6.58 8.01
CA ARG A 47 -11.53 5.50 7.78
C ARG A 47 -12.39 5.75 6.54
N SER A 48 -11.82 6.42 5.55
CA SER A 48 -12.47 6.81 4.30
C SER A 48 -11.90 6.04 3.09
N LEU A 49 -12.70 6.00 2.03
CA LEU A 49 -12.27 5.57 0.69
C LEU A 49 -12.40 6.71 -0.33
N GLU A 50 -12.90 7.85 0.14
CA GLU A 50 -13.00 9.08 -0.62
C GLU A 50 -11.66 9.80 -0.47
N LEU A 51 -11.01 10.09 -1.60
CA LEU A 51 -9.62 10.53 -1.64
C LEU A 51 -9.45 12.03 -1.97
N SER A 52 -10.53 12.80 -2.03
CA SER A 52 -10.46 14.16 -2.58
C SER A 52 -9.56 15.08 -1.77
N ASP A 53 -9.55 14.94 -0.45
CA ASP A 53 -8.71 15.67 0.47
C ASP A 53 -7.25 15.20 0.39
N GLU A 54 -6.96 13.90 0.30
CA GLU A 54 -5.59 13.41 0.16
C GLU A 54 -4.95 13.87 -1.15
N TYR A 55 -5.72 13.90 -2.24
CA TYR A 55 -5.26 14.48 -3.50
C TYR A 55 -5.05 16.00 -3.41
N ALA A 56 -5.89 16.71 -2.65
CA ALA A 56 -5.77 18.16 -2.45
C ALA A 56 -4.58 18.52 -1.56
N ALA A 57 -4.34 17.74 -0.50
CA ALA A 57 -3.24 17.87 0.45
C ALA A 57 -1.91 17.36 -0.12
N ARG A 58 -1.95 16.60 -1.22
CA ARG A 58 -0.81 15.95 -1.87
C ARG A 58 -0.16 14.87 -1.00
N ASP A 59 -0.98 14.10 -0.29
CA ASP A 59 -0.50 12.98 0.54
C ASP A 59 0.20 11.88 -0.27
N TRP A 60 -0.03 11.84 -1.59
CA TRP A 60 0.74 10.99 -2.50
C TRP A 60 2.24 11.30 -2.54
N ALA A 61 2.66 12.49 -2.07
CA ALA A 61 4.06 12.89 -1.98
C ALA A 61 4.87 12.04 -0.99
N ASP A 62 4.20 11.35 -0.06
CA ASP A 62 4.85 10.37 0.83
C ASP A 62 5.39 9.14 0.07
N PHE A 63 4.90 8.91 -1.15
CA PHE A 63 5.19 7.70 -1.92
C PHE A 63 5.87 7.97 -3.28
N SER A 64 5.68 9.17 -3.85
CA SER A 64 6.24 9.54 -5.15
C SER A 64 6.63 11.02 -5.18
N ASP A 65 7.78 11.31 -5.81
CA ASP A 65 8.23 12.68 -6.05
C ASP A 65 7.46 13.34 -7.22
N ARG A 66 6.65 12.55 -7.95
CA ARG A 66 5.88 13.02 -9.10
C ARG A 66 4.39 13.15 -8.75
N PRO A 67 3.70 14.17 -9.30
CA PRO A 67 2.27 14.31 -9.13
C PRO A 67 1.48 13.05 -9.50
N LEU A 68 0.73 12.53 -8.54
CA LEU A 68 -0.21 11.45 -8.78
C LEU A 68 -1.49 12.02 -9.41
N VAL A 69 -1.88 11.48 -10.55
CA VAL A 69 -3.13 11.86 -11.23
C VAL A 69 -4.19 10.80 -10.91
N PRO A 70 -5.40 11.18 -10.48
CA PRO A 70 -6.47 10.21 -10.26
C PRO A 70 -6.79 9.41 -11.52
N THR A 71 -7.01 8.11 -11.34
CA THR A 71 -7.31 7.17 -12.43
C THR A 71 -8.75 7.29 -12.96
N VAL A 72 -9.63 7.89 -12.17
CA VAL A 72 -11.05 8.06 -12.50
C VAL A 72 -11.51 9.48 -12.16
N PRO A 73 -12.52 10.02 -12.89
CA PRO A 73 -13.11 11.29 -12.52
C PRO A 73 -13.93 11.17 -11.22
N ARG A 74 -14.19 12.31 -10.59
CA ARG A 74 -15.12 12.37 -9.45
C ARG A 74 -16.52 11.91 -9.87
N ARG A 75 -17.15 11.14 -9.00
CA ARG A 75 -18.54 10.67 -9.09
C ARG A 75 -19.32 11.27 -7.94
N GLU A 76 -20.37 12.04 -8.24
CA GLU A 76 -21.22 12.68 -7.21
C GLU A 76 -20.42 13.53 -6.20
N GLY A 77 -19.39 14.24 -6.69
CA GLY A 77 -18.51 15.07 -5.86
C GLY A 77 -17.43 14.29 -5.10
N ARG A 78 -17.43 12.96 -5.15
CA ARG A 78 -16.45 12.09 -4.47
C ARG A 78 -15.42 11.52 -5.43
N LEU A 79 -14.20 11.37 -4.96
CA LEU A 79 -13.12 10.67 -5.66
C LEU A 79 -12.86 9.33 -4.99
N VAL A 80 -13.38 8.24 -5.55
CA VAL A 80 -13.12 6.87 -5.06
C VAL A 80 -12.38 6.13 -6.16
N GLU A 81 -11.13 5.74 -5.89
CA GLU A 81 -10.32 5.05 -6.89
C GLU A 81 -10.68 3.56 -7.01
N PRO A 82 -10.60 2.97 -8.23
CA PRO A 82 -11.11 1.63 -8.51
C PRO A 82 -10.15 0.50 -8.10
N GLN A 83 -9.25 0.73 -7.14
CA GLN A 83 -8.11 -0.16 -6.88
C GLN A 83 -8.42 -1.37 -6.00
N GLY A 84 -9.70 -1.56 -5.69
CA GLY A 84 -10.21 -2.72 -4.98
C GLY A 84 -10.28 -2.49 -3.48
N LEU A 85 -11.52 -2.40 -2.97
CA LEU A 85 -11.82 -2.26 -1.54
C LEU A 85 -11.14 -3.35 -0.68
N GLY A 86 -11.11 -4.59 -1.17
CA GLY A 86 -10.55 -5.71 -0.42
C GLY A 86 -9.07 -5.53 -0.09
N PHE A 87 -8.27 -5.00 -1.03
CA PHE A 87 -6.85 -4.76 -0.78
C PHE A 87 -6.63 -3.60 0.20
N ALA A 88 -7.44 -2.54 0.10
CA ALA A 88 -7.38 -1.42 1.04
C ALA A 88 -7.70 -1.88 2.47
N LEU A 89 -8.77 -2.65 2.66
CA LEU A 89 -9.15 -3.20 3.98
C LEU A 89 -8.08 -4.13 4.56
N LEU A 90 -7.44 -4.94 3.70
CA LEU A 90 -6.37 -5.83 4.09
C LEU A 90 -5.10 -5.05 4.50
N SER A 91 -4.75 -4.01 3.76
CA SER A 91 -3.48 -3.28 3.92
C SER A 91 -3.54 -2.14 4.95
N ALA A 92 -4.70 -1.53 5.19
CA ALA A 92 -4.82 -0.40 6.12
C ALA A 92 -4.33 -0.67 7.55
N PRO A 93 -4.60 -1.84 8.19
CA PRO A 93 -4.04 -2.13 9.51
C PRO A 93 -2.51 -2.23 9.49
N ALA A 94 -1.93 -2.82 8.44
CA ALA A 94 -0.49 -2.89 8.28
C ALA A 94 0.12 -1.51 8.02
N TYR A 95 -0.58 -0.66 7.25
CA TYR A 95 -0.21 0.72 7.04
C TYR A 95 -0.23 1.52 8.36
N ALA A 96 -1.28 1.38 9.18
CA ALA A 96 -1.37 2.05 10.47
C ALA A 96 -0.21 1.69 11.42
N LEU A 97 0.32 0.46 11.32
CA LEU A 97 1.40 -0.02 12.19
C LEU A 97 2.81 0.33 11.68
N GLY A 98 3.00 0.45 10.37
CA GLY A 98 4.34 0.56 9.78
C GLY A 98 4.43 1.36 8.48
N GLY A 99 3.41 2.15 8.15
CA GLY A 99 3.26 2.85 6.89
C GLY A 99 3.33 1.92 5.69
N ALA A 100 3.84 2.43 4.57
CA ALA A 100 4.02 1.64 3.35
C ALA A 100 4.92 0.40 3.56
N ARG A 101 5.92 0.49 4.46
CA ARG A 101 6.77 -0.66 4.79
C ARG A 101 6.01 -1.77 5.52
N GLY A 102 5.04 -1.42 6.36
CA GLY A 102 4.13 -2.39 6.98
C GLY A 102 3.33 -3.17 5.94
N VAL A 103 2.83 -2.50 4.90
CA VAL A 103 2.10 -3.13 3.79
C VAL A 103 3.01 -4.08 3.00
N GLU A 104 4.25 -3.68 2.71
CA GLU A 104 5.25 -4.55 2.06
C GLU A 104 5.52 -5.83 2.87
N VAL A 105 5.70 -5.71 4.19
CA VAL A 105 5.92 -6.84 5.10
C VAL A 105 4.69 -7.76 5.17
N LEU A 106 3.48 -7.18 5.17
CA LEU A 106 2.24 -7.96 5.07
C LEU A 106 2.22 -8.79 3.78
N CYS A 107 2.53 -8.19 2.63
CA CYS A 107 2.61 -8.91 1.36
C CYS A 107 3.65 -10.04 1.41
N ALA A 108 4.84 -9.80 1.97
CA ALA A 108 5.86 -10.82 2.14
C ALA A 108 5.39 -11.97 3.04
N ALA A 109 4.68 -11.66 4.13
CA ALA A 109 4.12 -12.65 5.05
C ALA A 109 3.03 -13.52 4.41
N LEU A 110 2.18 -12.92 3.57
CA LEU A 110 1.15 -13.63 2.82
C LEU A 110 1.76 -14.53 1.73
N LEU A 111 2.76 -14.04 1.00
CA LEU A 111 3.48 -14.84 0.00
C LEU A 111 4.28 -15.99 0.62
N ALA A 112 4.72 -15.85 1.88
CA ALA A 112 5.42 -16.90 2.61
C ALA A 112 4.51 -18.04 3.10
N LEU A 113 3.18 -17.93 2.97
CA LEU A 113 2.24 -19.00 3.35
C LEU A 113 2.50 -20.26 2.49
N ALA A 114 2.96 -21.32 3.14
CA ALA A 114 3.39 -22.60 2.55
C ALA A 114 2.59 -23.78 3.10
#